data_AF-S4P8F6-F1
#
_entry.id   AF-S4P8F6-F1
#
_cell.length_a   1.000
_cell.length_b   1.000
_cell.length_c   1.000
_cell.angle_alpha   90.00
_cell.angle_beta   90.00
_cell.angle_gamma   90.00
#
_symmetry.space_group_name_H-M   'P 1'
#
loop_
_entity.id
_entity.type
_entity.pdbx_description
1 polymer ?
#
loop_
_entity_poly.entity_id
_entity_poly.type
_entity_poly.pdbx_seq_one_letter_code
_entity_poly.pdbx_strand_id
1 'polypeptide(L)'
;MFVTKPSGFLPLLHRFKMEYGDAFRVHLFHNPYVILSHPKYVEPLVSHSELITKGRSYSFLRPWLGDGLLTSTGFRWRTTRKFLTPA
;
A
#
# COMPACT_ATOMS: atom_id res chain seq x y z
N MET A 1 2.09 20.22 -3.61
CA MET A 1 2.37 19.94 -5.04
C MET A 1 1.81 18.56 -5.35
N PHE A 2 0.52 18.48 -5.69
CA PHE A 2 -0.12 17.21 -6.07
C PHE A 2 -0.01 17.06 -7.58
N VAL A 3 0.47 15.91 -8.05
CA VAL A 3 0.71 15.62 -9.47
C VAL A 3 -0.58 15.73 -10.31
N THR A 4 -1.75 15.57 -9.68
CA THR A 4 -3.06 15.80 -10.29
C THR A 4 -4.05 16.34 -9.25
N LYS A 5 -5.19 16.88 -9.70
CA LYS A 5 -6.35 17.12 -8.83
C LYS A 5 -6.74 15.81 -8.13
N PRO A 6 -7.28 15.83 -6.89
CA PRO A 6 -7.61 14.60 -6.14
C PRO A 6 -8.50 13.61 -6.92
N SER A 7 -9.40 14.12 -7.77
CA SER A 7 -10.26 13.31 -8.64
C SER A 7 -9.55 12.66 -9.84
N GLY A 8 -8.35 13.12 -10.19
CA GLY A 8 -7.60 12.68 -11.37
C GLY A 8 -6.65 11.51 -11.12
N PHE A 9 -6.44 11.10 -9.87
CA PHE A 9 -5.47 10.06 -9.53
C PHE A 9 -5.84 8.68 -10.06
N LEU A 10 -7.09 8.22 -9.86
CA LEU A 10 -7.53 6.93 -10.36
C LEU A 10 -7.55 6.87 -11.90
N PRO A 11 -8.07 7.89 -12.62
CA PRO A 11 -7.94 7.95 -14.08
C PRO A 11 -6.48 7.92 -14.56
N LEU A 12 -5.54 8.54 -13.83
CA LEU A 12 -4.12 8.50 -14.16
C LEU A 12 -3.55 7.08 -14.05
N LEU A 13 -3.85 6.35 -12.96
CA LEU A 13 -3.44 4.96 -12.81
C LEU A 13 -4.01 4.07 -13.91
N HIS A 14 -5.27 4.29 -14.28
CA HIS A 14 -5.89 3.57 -15.38
C HIS A 14 -5.16 3.82 -16.71
N ARG A 15 -4.79 5.07 -17.00
CA ARG A 15 -4.00 5.39 -18.20
C ARG A 15 -2.64 4.69 -18.20
N PHE A 16 -1.92 4.73 -17.09
CA PHE A 16 -0.62 4.04 -16.99
C PHE A 16 -0.74 2.53 -17.12
N LYS A 17 -1.80 1.92 -16.58
CA LYS A 17 -2.07 0.51 -16.81
C LYS A 17 -2.24 0.20 -18.31
N MET A 18 -2.97 1.03 -19.04
CA MET A 18 -3.19 0.82 -20.48
C MET A 18 -1.90 1.01 -21.30
N GLU A 19 -1.00 1.90 -20.86
CA GLU A 19 0.24 2.22 -21.58
C GLU A 19 1.40 1.25 -21.26
N TYR A 20 1.56 0.86 -19.99
CA TYR A 20 2.70 0.08 -19.51
C TYR A 20 2.34 -1.36 -19.08
N GLY A 21 1.05 -1.71 -19.08
CA GLY A 21 0.55 -3.03 -18.71
C GLY A 21 0.30 -3.20 -17.21
N ASP A 22 0.31 -4.46 -16.77
CA ASP A 22 -0.17 -4.87 -15.45
C ASP A 22 0.82 -4.67 -14.29
N ALA A 23 2.09 -4.46 -14.59
CA ALA A 23 3.13 -4.23 -13.60
C ALA A 23 4.15 -3.22 -14.13
N PHE A 24 4.27 -2.08 -13.46
CA PHE A 24 5.17 -1.01 -13.90
C PHE A 24 5.81 -0.29 -12.71
N ARG A 25 6.97 0.32 -12.96
CA ARG A 25 7.71 1.08 -11.95
C ARG A 25 7.48 2.57 -12.15
N VAL A 26 7.10 3.26 -11.08
CA VAL A 26 7.03 4.72 -11.01
C VAL A 26 8.01 5.24 -9.97
N HIS A 27 8.66 6.36 -10.25
CA HIS A 27 9.48 7.05 -9.26
C HIS A 27 8.65 8.17 -8.66
N LEU A 28 8.36 8.07 -7.36
CA LEU A 28 7.74 9.17 -6.61
C LEU A 28 8.85 9.86 -5.82
N PHE A 29 9.23 11.04 -6.29
CA PHE A 29 10.42 11.76 -5.83
C PHE A 29 11.66 10.86 -5.93
N HIS A 30 12.39 10.66 -4.84
CA HIS A 30 13.60 9.84 -4.77
C HIS A 30 13.33 8.35 -4.48
N ASN A 31 12.06 7.93 -4.46
CA ASN A 31 11.68 6.58 -4.07
C ASN A 31 11.03 5.84 -5.25
N PRO A 32 11.59 4.71 -5.70
CA PRO A 32 10.93 3.86 -6.67
C PRO A 32 9.76 3.11 -6.01
N TYR A 33 8.63 3.06 -6.70
CA TYR A 33 7.45 2.28 -6.37
C TYR A 33 7.12 1.35 -7.54
N VAL A 34 6.71 0.13 -7.21
CA VAL A 34 6.17 -0.81 -8.19
C VAL A 34 4.65 -0.83 -8.02
N ILE A 35 3.94 -0.56 -9.10
CA ILE A 35 2.48 -0.61 -9.15
C ILE A 35 2.09 -1.93 -9.80
N LEU A 36 1.25 -2.70 -9.10
CA LEU A 36 0.71 -3.97 -9.56
C LEU A 36 -0.80 -3.80 -9.74
N SER A 37 -1.28 -4.06 -10.95
CA SER A 37 -2.67 -3.85 -11.34
C SER A 37 -3.44 -5.14 -11.64
N HIS A 38 -2.74 -6.29 -11.71
CA HIS A 38 -3.37 -7.59 -11.97
C HIS A 38 -3.50 -8.41 -10.69
N PRO A 39 -4.68 -9.02 -10.42
CA PRO A 39 -4.96 -9.75 -9.18
C PRO A 39 -3.96 -10.87 -8.90
N LYS A 40 -3.55 -11.61 -9.94
CA LYS A 40 -2.51 -12.66 -9.87
C LYS A 40 -1.21 -12.22 -9.16
N TYR A 41 -0.83 -10.94 -9.27
CA TYR A 41 0.38 -10.42 -8.61
C TYR A 41 0.08 -9.86 -7.21
N VAL A 42 -1.12 -9.32 -7.00
CA VAL A 42 -1.52 -8.68 -5.74
C VAL A 42 -1.90 -9.71 -4.68
N GLU A 43 -2.62 -10.76 -5.08
CA GLU A 43 -3.10 -11.81 -4.20
C GLU A 43 -2.00 -12.45 -3.33
N PRO A 44 -0.88 -12.96 -3.88
CA PRO A 44 0.17 -13.56 -3.06
C PRO A 44 0.82 -12.56 -2.09
N LEU A 45 0.87 -11.26 -2.46
CA LEU A 45 1.46 -10.22 -1.61
C LEU A 45 0.55 -9.84 -0.44
N VAL A 46 -0.77 -9.72 -0.68
CA VAL A 46 -1.74 -9.30 0.34
C VAL A 46 -2.14 -10.46 1.25
N SER A 47 -2.20 -11.68 0.71
CA SER A 47 -2.53 -12.89 1.48
C SER A 47 -1.38 -13.37 2.36
N HIS A 48 -0.13 -13.06 2.01
CA HIS A 48 1.02 -13.50 2.80
C HIS A 48 1.02 -12.84 4.19
N SER A 49 0.89 -13.68 5.21
CA SER A 49 0.87 -13.22 6.60
C SER A 49 2.21 -12.62 7.08
N GLU A 50 3.31 -12.92 6.39
CA GLU A 50 4.67 -12.44 6.70
C GLU A 50 5.02 -11.15 5.97
N LEU A 51 4.45 -10.91 4.78
CA LEU A 51 4.70 -9.71 3.96
C LEU A 51 3.87 -8.49 4.40
N ILE A 52 3.43 -8.45 5.66
CA ILE A 52 2.52 -7.42 6.18
C ILE A 52 3.21 -6.09 6.51
N THR A 53 4.53 -6.05 6.30
CA THR A 53 5.38 -4.89 6.54
C THR A 53 4.90 -3.70 5.72
N LYS A 54 4.55 -2.62 6.42
CA LYS A 54 4.05 -1.41 5.78
C LYS A 54 5.18 -0.67 5.08
N GLY A 55 4.92 -0.18 3.87
CA GLY A 55 5.86 0.62 3.11
C GLY A 55 6.15 1.97 3.76
N ARG A 56 7.15 2.68 3.21
CA ARG A 56 7.58 4.01 3.67
C ARG A 56 6.44 5.03 3.76
N SER A 57 5.40 4.90 2.94
CA SER A 57 4.20 5.76 3.00
C SER A 57 3.50 5.77 4.36
N TYR A 58 3.59 4.70 5.14
CA TYR A 58 2.98 4.64 6.48
C TYR A 58 3.80 5.41 7.53
N SER A 59 5.03 5.84 7.24
CA SER A 59 5.81 6.67 8.16
C SER A 59 5.14 8.02 8.42
N PHE A 60 4.41 8.57 7.44
CA PHE A 60 3.63 9.79 7.59
C PHE A 60 2.47 9.63 8.60
N LEU A 61 1.97 8.41 8.77
CA LEU A 61 0.90 8.10 9.72
C LEU A 61 1.43 7.82 11.14
N ARG A 62 2.71 7.50 11.30
CA ARG A 62 3.31 7.15 12.60
C ARG A 62 3.22 8.27 13.65
N PRO A 63 3.46 9.57 13.33
CA PRO A 63 3.31 10.63 14.33
C PRO A 63 1.89 10.78 14.89
N TRP A 64 0.88 10.38 14.11
CA TRP A 64 -0.54 10.53 14.46
C TRP A 64 -1.11 9.28 15.13
N LEU A 65 -0.74 8.09 14.64
CA LEU A 65 -1.32 6.81 15.06
C LEU A 65 -0.36 5.93 15.88
N GLY A 66 0.88 6.40 16.10
CA GLY A 66 1.94 5.63 16.76
C GLY A 66 2.16 4.29 16.09
N ASP A 67 2.31 3.23 16.89
CA ASP A 67 2.35 1.83 16.46
C ASP A 67 0.98 1.13 16.63
N GLY A 68 -0.09 1.77 16.17
CA GLY A 68 -1.44 1.22 16.16
C GLY A 68 -1.67 0.13 15.09
N LEU A 69 -2.93 -0.25 14.88
CA LEU A 69 -3.31 -1.33 13.94
C LEU A 69 -2.82 -1.08 12.51
N LEU A 70 -2.85 0.15 12.01
CA LEU A 70 -2.48 0.45 10.63
C LEU A 70 -0.96 0.51 10.41
N THR A 71 -0.19 0.87 11.43
CA THR A 71 1.27 1.09 11.36
C THR A 71 2.07 -0.08 11.93
N SER A 72 1.45 -0.94 12.74
CA SER A 72 2.05 -2.17 13.25
C SER A 72 2.23 -3.22 12.16
N THR A 73 3.17 -4.14 12.41
CA THR A 73 3.57 -5.20 11.49
C THR A 73 3.77 -6.52 12.26
N GLY A 74 3.85 -7.63 11.53
CA GLY A 74 4.15 -8.96 12.07
C GLY A 74 3.23 -9.40 13.20
N PHE A 75 3.82 -9.94 14.27
CA PHE A 75 3.11 -10.47 15.43
C PHE A 75 2.23 -9.41 16.11
N ARG A 76 2.75 -8.18 16.28
CA ARG A 76 2.02 -7.09 16.95
C ARG A 76 0.72 -6.78 16.21
N TRP A 77 0.76 -6.67 14.88
CA TRP A 77 -0.43 -6.48 14.06
C TRP A 77 -1.45 -7.63 14.23
N ARG A 78 -0.98 -8.89 14.20
CA ARG A 78 -1.86 -10.07 14.34
C ARG A 78 -2.59 -10.07 15.68
N THR A 79 -1.87 -9.81 16.77
CA THR A 79 -2.43 -9.76 18.12
C THR A 79 -3.42 -8.62 18.27
N THR A 80 -3.07 -7.40 17.81
CA THR A 80 -3.98 -6.25 17.86
C THR A 80 -5.24 -6.47 17.02
N ARG A 81 -5.13 -7.05 15.81
CA ARG A 81 -6.30 -7.35 14.98
C ARG A 81 -7.20 -8.40 15.63
N LYS A 82 -6.64 -9.51 16.12
CA LYS A 82 -7.40 -10.57 16.81
C LYS A 82 -8.15 -10.03 18.03
N PHE A 83 -7.53 -9.11 18.76
CA PHE A 83 -8.17 -8.45 19.90
C PHE A 83 -9.32 -7.52 19.50
N LEU A 84 -9.14 -6.72 18.43
CA LEU A 84 -10.13 -5.72 18.00
C LEU A 84 -11.29 -6.27 17.17
N THR A 85 -11.13 -7.42 16.51
CA THR A 85 -12.19 -8.08 15.73
C THR A 85 -12.50 -9.46 16.30
N PRO A 86 -13.22 -9.57 17.44
CA PRO A 86 -13.55 -10.84 18.08
C PRO A 86 -14.77 -11.55 17.46
N ALA A 87 -15.06 -11.33 16.18
CA ALA A 87 -16.17 -11.94 15.45
C ALA A 87 -15.67 -12.95 14.40
#